data_AF-A0A146KTX4-F1
#
_entry.id   AF-A0A146KTX4-F1
#
_cell.length_a   1.000
_cell.length_b   1.000
_cell.length_c   1.000
_cell.angle_alpha   90.00
_cell.angle_beta   90.00
_cell.angle_gamma   90.00
#
_symmetry.space_group_name_H-M   'P 1'
#
loop_
_entity.id
_entity.type
_entity.pdbx_description
1 polymer ?
#
loop_
_entity_poly.entity_id
_entity_poly.type
_entity_poly.pdbx_seq_one_letter_code
_entity_poly.pdbx_strand_id
1 'polypeptide(L)'
;MSPYNNILGNKAVQTALVGAVGVACWFGGVQYEKSKHLNVSRPVASAIPVAKPATSVVQTSQTPSVSESRLEAVGRRTSEIMKFGFPSLSNIRSFDDFVLSYDNRNRVANWVFEHLTEENLKVANNVDRAKCDFTVDKSIHPFFRVCFQGD
;
A
#
# COMPACT_ATOMS: atom_id res chain seq x y z
N MET A 1 37.52 6.03 -63.55
CA MET A 1 36.87 6.83 -62.48
C MET A 1 35.66 6.07 -61.97
N SER A 2 35.70 5.56 -60.73
CA SER A 2 34.63 4.70 -60.18
C SER A 2 33.46 5.56 -59.62
N PRO A 3 32.19 5.35 -60.04
CA PRO A 3 31.05 6.21 -59.67
C PRO A 3 30.41 5.91 -58.30
N TYR A 4 30.98 5.00 -57.50
CA TYR A 4 30.33 4.49 -56.28
C TYR A 4 30.55 5.31 -55.00
N ASN A 5 31.32 6.40 -55.04
CA ASN A 5 31.72 7.11 -53.83
C ASN A 5 30.70 8.17 -53.31
N ASN A 6 29.64 8.48 -54.07
CA ASN A 6 28.74 9.59 -53.74
C ASN A 6 27.39 9.17 -53.11
N ILE A 7 27.01 7.89 -53.17
CA ILE A 7 25.69 7.42 -52.69
C ILE A 7 25.74 7.06 -51.19
N LEU A 8 26.88 6.54 -50.70
CA LEU A 8 27.07 6.27 -49.27
C LEU A 8 27.18 7.56 -48.43
N GLY A 9 27.77 8.63 -48.98
CA GLY A 9 27.95 9.90 -48.27
C GLY A 9 26.62 10.57 -47.87
N ASN A 10 25.64 10.60 -48.78
CA ASN A 10 24.35 11.25 -48.49
C ASN A 10 23.50 10.50 -47.44
N LYS A 11 23.55 9.16 -47.39
CA LYS A 11 22.83 8.40 -46.36
C LYS A 11 23.47 8.56 -44.98
N ALA A 12 24.80 8.57 -44.91
CA ALA A 12 25.53 8.81 -43.67
C ALA A 12 25.26 10.20 -43.09
N VAL A 13 25.22 11.23 -43.94
CA VAL A 13 24.88 12.62 -43.55
C VAL A 13 23.45 12.72 -43.03
N GLN A 14 22.49 12.04 -43.67
CA GLN A 14 21.10 12.06 -43.20
C GLN A 14 20.89 11.31 -41.87
N THR A 15 21.56 10.18 -41.65
CA THR A 15 21.52 9.49 -40.34
C THR A 15 22.19 10.29 -39.23
N ALA A 16 23.28 10.99 -39.53
CA ALA A 16 23.95 11.85 -38.55
C ALA A 16 23.09 13.05 -38.13
N LEU A 17 22.33 13.65 -39.07
CA LEU A 17 21.43 14.77 -38.78
C LEU A 17 20.25 14.37 -37.88
N VAL A 18 19.60 13.22 -38.11
CA VAL A 18 18.50 12.76 -37.25
C VAL A 18 18.98 12.40 -35.85
N GLY A 19 20.17 11.80 -35.72
CA GLY A 19 20.80 11.52 -34.43
C GLY A 19 21.12 12.80 -33.63
N ALA A 20 21.63 13.84 -34.30
CA ALA A 20 21.98 15.11 -33.64
C ALA A 20 20.75 15.86 -33.09
N VAL A 21 19.62 15.84 -33.80
CA VAL A 21 18.37 16.46 -33.32
C VAL A 21 17.84 15.75 -32.07
N GLY A 22 17.87 14.42 -32.04
CA GLY A 22 17.43 13.64 -30.88
C GLY A 22 18.23 13.96 -29.60
N VAL A 23 19.56 14.04 -29.72
CA VAL A 23 20.44 14.39 -28.59
C VAL A 23 20.23 15.83 -28.13
N ALA A 24 20.07 16.79 -29.07
CA ALA A 24 19.78 18.18 -28.73
C ALA A 24 18.42 18.34 -28.01
N CYS A 25 17.39 17.61 -28.43
CA CYS A 25 16.08 17.62 -27.75
C CYS A 25 16.17 17.07 -26.32
N TRP A 26 16.95 16.00 -26.08
CA TRP A 26 17.11 15.44 -24.74
C TRP A 26 17.83 16.40 -23.80
N PHE A 27 19.01 16.92 -24.20
CA PHE A 27 19.76 17.85 -23.37
C PHE A 27 19.02 19.20 -23.17
N GLY A 28 18.30 19.68 -24.20
CA GLY A 28 17.43 20.85 -24.09
C GLY A 28 16.27 20.67 -23.11
N GLY A 29 15.61 19.50 -23.13
CA GLY A 29 14.53 19.17 -22.21
C GLY A 29 14.99 19.12 -20.74
N VAL A 30 16.12 18.46 -20.47
CA VAL A 30 16.72 18.36 -19.11
C VAL A 30 17.04 19.75 -18.54
N GLN A 31 17.53 20.68 -19.36
CA GLN A 31 17.88 22.02 -18.91
C GLN A 31 16.64 22.90 -18.67
N TYR A 32 15.58 22.70 -19.46
CA TYR A 32 14.30 23.38 -19.30
C TYR A 32 13.57 22.97 -18.01
N GLU A 33 13.60 21.68 -17.66
CA GLU A 33 13.02 21.15 -16.42
C GLU A 33 13.69 21.79 -15.19
N LYS A 34 15.04 21.85 -15.16
CA LYS A 34 15.80 22.50 -14.08
C LYS A 34 15.45 23.98 -13.90
N SER A 35 15.16 24.68 -14.99
CA SER A 35 14.82 26.11 -14.96
C SER A 35 13.41 26.36 -14.41
N LYS A 36 12.48 25.41 -14.59
CA LYS A 36 11.10 25.52 -14.06
C LYS A 36 10.95 25.13 -12.59
N HIS A 37 11.85 24.30 -12.06
CA HIS A 37 11.87 23.97 -10.62
C HIS A 37 12.31 25.14 -9.71
N LEU A 38 12.77 26.26 -10.29
CA LEU A 38 13.10 27.47 -9.53
C LEU A 38 11.87 28.32 -9.13
N ASN A 39 10.67 27.99 -9.63
CA ASN A 39 9.42 28.69 -9.28
C ASN A 39 8.36 27.80 -8.63
N VAL A 40 8.72 26.58 -8.21
CA VAL A 40 7.91 25.86 -7.23
C VAL A 40 8.39 26.33 -5.86
N SER A 41 7.71 27.34 -5.31
CA SER A 41 7.79 27.63 -3.88
C SER A 41 7.48 26.34 -3.14
N ARG A 42 8.52 25.69 -2.62
CA ARG A 42 8.35 24.66 -1.59
C ARG A 42 7.47 25.29 -0.52
N PRO A 43 6.35 24.68 -0.09
CA PRO A 43 5.72 25.13 1.14
C PRO A 43 6.79 25.01 2.22
N VAL A 44 7.24 26.16 2.70
CA VAL A 44 8.09 26.27 3.88
C VAL A 44 7.37 25.48 4.95
N ALA A 45 8.04 24.44 5.46
CA ALA A 45 7.59 23.76 6.66
C ALA A 45 7.38 24.85 7.71
N SER A 46 6.12 25.07 8.07
CA SER A 46 5.72 25.99 9.13
C SER A 46 6.57 25.66 10.35
N ALA A 47 7.25 26.69 10.86
CA ALA A 47 8.01 26.64 12.09
C ALA A 47 7.24 25.84 13.15
N ILE A 48 7.81 24.71 13.57
CA ILE A 48 7.34 23.99 14.75
C ILE A 48 7.73 24.88 15.94
N PRO A 49 6.79 25.48 16.70
CA PRO A 49 7.16 26.01 17.99
C PRO A 49 7.59 24.83 18.86
N VAL A 50 8.82 24.88 19.37
CA VAL A 50 9.33 23.98 20.40
C VAL A 50 8.42 24.12 21.62
N ALA A 51 7.43 23.24 21.72
CA ALA A 51 6.65 23.03 22.92
C ALA A 51 7.39 22.03 23.82
N LYS A 52 7.52 22.44 25.08
CA LYS A 52 8.13 21.72 26.21
C LYS A 52 7.68 20.25 26.27
N PRO A 53 8.50 19.33 26.86
CA PRO A 53 8.12 17.93 26.98
C PRO A 53 6.90 17.82 27.89
N ALA A 54 5.72 17.70 27.28
CA ALA A 54 4.53 17.27 27.97
C ALA A 54 4.70 15.77 28.21
N THR A 55 4.69 15.42 29.48
CA THR A 55 4.69 14.07 30.04
C THR A 55 3.86 13.15 29.15
N SER A 56 4.45 12.04 28.70
CA SER A 56 3.72 10.99 28.01
C SER A 56 2.61 10.51 28.94
N VAL A 57 1.38 10.97 28.72
CA VAL A 57 0.21 10.29 29.24
C VAL A 57 0.18 8.97 28.52
N VAL A 58 0.64 7.92 29.22
CA VAL A 58 0.34 6.55 28.91
C VAL A 58 -1.18 6.48 28.81
N GLN A 59 -1.71 6.52 27.60
CA GLN A 59 -3.08 6.11 27.36
C GLN A 59 -3.13 4.64 27.73
N THR A 60 -3.67 4.34 28.90
CA THR A 60 -4.12 3.02 29.26
C THR A 60 -5.19 2.65 28.24
N SER A 61 -4.77 1.97 27.19
CA SER A 61 -5.66 1.24 26.30
C SER A 61 -6.52 0.37 27.19
N GLN A 62 -7.82 0.68 27.23
CA GLN A 62 -8.81 -0.16 27.85
C GLN A 62 -8.73 -1.51 27.13
N THR A 63 -8.05 -2.47 27.76
CA THR A 63 -8.05 -3.86 27.37
C THR A 63 -9.49 -4.34 27.54
N PRO A 64 -10.24 -4.66 26.46
CA PRO A 64 -11.35 -5.57 26.64
C PRO A 64 -10.78 -6.82 27.30
N SER A 65 -11.45 -7.35 28.31
CA SER A 65 -11.08 -8.60 28.96
C SER A 65 -11.21 -9.76 27.97
N VAL A 66 -10.25 -9.88 27.05
CA VAL A 66 -10.13 -11.01 26.14
C VAL A 66 -9.69 -12.16 27.02
N SER A 67 -10.51 -13.20 27.09
CA SER A 67 -10.15 -14.44 27.78
C SER A 67 -8.81 -14.92 27.24
N GLU A 68 -7.84 -15.12 28.12
CA GLU A 68 -6.46 -15.51 27.79
C GLU A 68 -6.43 -16.75 26.88
N SER A 69 -7.37 -17.67 27.09
CA SER A 69 -7.61 -18.84 26.23
C SER A 69 -7.90 -18.52 24.76
N ARG A 70 -8.60 -17.40 24.48
CA ARG A 70 -8.91 -16.96 23.12
C ARG A 70 -7.69 -16.39 22.44
N LEU A 71 -6.87 -15.61 23.16
CA LEU A 71 -5.66 -15.03 22.59
C LEU A 71 -4.68 -16.13 22.17
N GLU A 72 -4.53 -17.16 23.00
CA GLU A 72 -3.73 -18.35 22.69
C GLU A 72 -4.27 -19.14 21.49
N ALA A 73 -5.60 -19.28 21.38
CA ALA A 73 -6.21 -19.95 20.24
C ALA A 73 -5.98 -19.17 18.93
N VAL A 74 -6.19 -17.86 18.94
CA VAL A 74 -5.94 -16.98 17.79
C VAL A 74 -4.46 -16.96 17.41
N GLY A 75 -3.55 -16.95 18.39
CA GLY A 75 -2.11 -17.02 18.16
C GLY A 75 -1.70 -18.31 17.43
N ARG A 76 -2.17 -19.47 17.93
CA ARG A 76 -1.94 -20.76 17.27
C ARG A 76 -2.50 -20.77 15.85
N ARG A 77 -3.75 -20.33 15.66
CA ARG A 77 -4.37 -20.28 14.34
C ARG A 77 -3.62 -19.37 13.37
N THR A 78 -3.19 -18.19 13.84
CA THR A 78 -2.41 -17.24 13.04
C THR A 78 -1.10 -17.86 12.56
N SER A 79 -0.44 -18.67 13.41
CA SER A 79 0.80 -19.35 13.04
C SER A 79 0.62 -20.41 11.94
N GLU A 80 -0.54 -21.09 11.93
CA GLU A 80 -0.90 -22.04 10.87
C GLU A 80 -1.21 -21.32 9.56
N ILE A 81 -2.01 -20.25 9.63
CA ILE A 81 -2.38 -19.45 8.46
C ILE A 81 -1.17 -18.82 7.80
N MET A 82 -0.27 -18.23 8.61
CA MET A 82 0.90 -17.50 8.13
C MET A 82 2.17 -18.36 8.06
N LYS A 83 2.04 -19.69 7.93
CA LYS A 83 3.16 -20.64 7.87
C LYS A 83 4.20 -20.27 6.80
N PHE A 84 3.76 -19.69 5.68
CA PHE A 84 4.61 -19.30 4.55
C PHE A 84 5.10 -17.84 4.62
N GLY A 85 4.85 -17.16 5.74
CA GLY A 85 5.22 -15.77 5.95
C GLY A 85 4.15 -14.78 5.47
N PHE A 86 4.41 -13.50 5.72
CA PHE A 86 3.49 -12.41 5.45
C PHE A 86 3.73 -11.77 4.08
N PRO A 87 2.68 -11.51 3.27
CA PRO A 87 2.81 -10.72 2.04
C PRO A 87 3.31 -9.30 2.30
N SER A 88 2.83 -8.68 3.39
CA SER A 88 3.32 -7.39 3.92
C SER A 88 3.03 -7.29 5.42
N LEU A 89 3.62 -6.31 6.12
CA LEU A 89 3.44 -6.14 7.58
C LEU A 89 2.56 -4.93 7.97
N SER A 90 1.87 -4.32 7.01
CA SER A 90 1.06 -3.13 7.25
C SER A 90 -0.27 -3.46 7.92
N ASN A 91 -0.55 -2.90 9.11
CA ASN A 91 -1.86 -2.95 9.80
C ASN A 91 -2.51 -4.34 9.77
N ILE A 92 -1.81 -5.32 10.34
CA ILE A 92 -2.23 -6.72 10.40
C ILE A 92 -3.28 -6.89 11.50
N ARG A 93 -4.31 -7.68 11.20
CA ARG A 93 -5.34 -8.12 12.13
C ARG A 93 -5.55 -9.62 12.00
N SER A 94 -5.48 -10.32 13.12
CA SER A 94 -5.82 -11.73 13.22
C SER A 94 -7.27 -11.89 13.67
N PHE A 95 -8.02 -12.69 12.94
CA PHE A 95 -9.36 -13.13 13.30
C PHE A 95 -9.33 -14.61 13.66
N ASP A 96 -10.49 -15.19 13.96
CA ASP A 96 -10.57 -16.57 14.46
C ASP A 96 -10.18 -17.61 13.39
N ASP A 97 -10.36 -17.33 12.08
CA ASP A 97 -10.00 -18.28 10.99
C ASP A 97 -9.26 -17.66 9.78
N PHE A 98 -9.00 -16.36 9.79
CA PHE A 98 -8.29 -15.66 8.72
C PHE A 98 -7.45 -14.50 9.25
N VAL A 99 -6.48 -14.06 8.44
CA VAL A 99 -5.64 -12.90 8.73
C VAL A 99 -5.82 -11.85 7.64
N LEU A 100 -5.89 -10.58 8.03
CA LEU A 100 -6.14 -9.45 7.15
C LEU A 100 -5.05 -8.39 7.31
N SER A 101 -4.64 -7.76 6.20
CA SER A 101 -4.00 -6.45 6.23
C SER A 101 -4.97 -5.37 5.78
N TYR A 102 -5.16 -4.33 6.59
CA TYR A 102 -6.10 -3.24 6.29
C TYR A 102 -5.40 -1.97 5.77
N ASP A 103 -5.86 -1.45 4.64
CA ASP A 103 -5.45 -0.14 4.12
C ASP A 103 -6.33 0.97 4.71
N ASN A 104 -5.75 1.79 5.58
CA ASN A 104 -6.44 2.95 6.16
C ASN A 104 -6.81 4.02 5.12
N ARG A 105 -6.03 4.15 4.03
CA ARG A 105 -6.28 5.17 2.99
C ARG A 105 -7.48 4.78 2.14
N ASN A 106 -7.45 3.56 1.60
CA ASN A 106 -8.50 3.07 0.71
C ASN A 106 -9.69 2.47 1.46
N ARG A 107 -9.56 2.25 2.78
CA ARG A 107 -10.57 1.66 3.67
C ARG A 107 -11.01 0.26 3.22
N VAL A 108 -10.06 -0.50 2.69
CA VAL A 108 -10.24 -1.86 2.18
C VAL A 108 -9.07 -2.73 2.61
N ALA A 109 -9.19 -4.05 2.42
CA ALA A 109 -8.08 -4.96 2.63
C ALA A 109 -6.97 -4.73 1.58
N ASN A 110 -5.72 -4.71 2.01
CA ASN A 110 -4.59 -4.92 1.09
C ASN A 110 -4.57 -6.37 0.61
N TRP A 111 -4.75 -7.30 1.56
CA TRP A 111 -4.81 -8.74 1.32
C TRP A 111 -5.54 -9.42 2.48
N VAL A 112 -6.08 -10.61 2.18
CA VAL A 112 -6.64 -11.57 3.14
C VAL A 112 -5.87 -12.87 2.95
N PHE A 113 -5.60 -13.57 4.05
CA PHE A 113 -4.94 -14.87 4.02
C PHE A 113 -5.75 -15.88 4.84
N GLU A 114 -5.99 -17.04 4.24
CA GLU A 114 -6.81 -18.12 4.81
C GLU A 114 -6.06 -19.45 4.71
N HIS A 115 -6.29 -20.34 5.66
CA HIS A 115 -5.77 -21.70 5.63
C HIS A 115 -6.92 -22.70 5.65
N LEU A 116 -7.19 -23.31 4.50
CA LEU A 116 -8.30 -24.23 4.32
C LEU A 116 -7.86 -25.68 4.58
N THR A 117 -8.64 -26.40 5.37
CA THR A 117 -8.52 -27.83 5.60
C THR A 117 -9.80 -28.53 5.14
N GLU A 118 -9.74 -29.84 4.88
CA GLU A 118 -10.93 -30.61 4.52
C GLU A 118 -12.02 -30.50 5.61
N GLU A 119 -11.61 -30.43 6.88
CA GLU A 119 -12.52 -30.29 8.02
C GLU A 119 -13.25 -28.95 8.01
N ASN A 120 -12.54 -27.83 7.75
CA ASN A 120 -13.14 -26.49 7.74
C ASN A 120 -14.05 -26.24 6.53
N LEU A 121 -13.89 -27.04 5.46
CA LEU A 121 -14.73 -26.95 4.27
C LEU A 121 -16.05 -27.74 4.39
N LYS A 122 -16.17 -28.64 5.38
CA LYS A 122 -17.40 -29.40 5.59
C LYS A 122 -18.51 -28.47 6.09
N VAL A 123 -19.70 -28.63 5.51
CA VAL A 123 -20.88 -27.86 5.91
C VAL A 123 -21.25 -28.25 7.35
N ALA A 124 -21.05 -27.32 8.27
CA ALA A 124 -21.43 -27.51 9.66
C ALA A 124 -22.92 -27.16 9.85
N ASN A 125 -23.70 -28.09 10.42
CA ASN A 125 -25.13 -27.89 10.70
C ASN A 125 -25.41 -26.76 11.71
N ASN A 126 -24.38 -26.29 12.42
CA ASN A 126 -24.49 -25.23 13.43
C ASN A 126 -24.07 -23.85 12.90
N VAL A 127 -23.83 -23.69 11.60
CA VAL A 127 -23.39 -22.43 11.00
C VAL A 127 -24.44 -21.96 10.00
N ASP A 128 -25.06 -20.82 10.29
CA ASP A 128 -26.08 -20.21 9.44
C ASP A 128 -25.66 -18.80 9.03
N ARG A 129 -25.43 -18.60 7.73
CA ARG A 129 -25.02 -17.31 7.16
C ARG A 129 -26.16 -16.28 7.15
N ALA A 130 -27.42 -16.71 7.25
CA ALA A 130 -28.55 -15.79 7.33
C ALA A 130 -28.56 -14.97 8.63
N LYS A 131 -27.81 -15.40 9.65
CA LYS A 131 -27.61 -14.68 10.92
C LYS A 131 -26.42 -13.72 10.91
N CYS A 132 -25.73 -13.58 9.79
CA CYS A 132 -24.57 -12.70 9.66
C CYS A 132 -25.00 -11.34 9.08
N ASP A 133 -24.80 -10.28 9.85
CA ASP A 133 -25.03 -8.89 9.40
C ASP A 133 -23.71 -8.19 9.04
N PHE A 134 -23.75 -7.32 8.03
CA PHE A 134 -22.64 -6.44 7.72
C PHE A 134 -22.53 -5.34 8.78
N THR A 135 -21.46 -5.39 9.57
CA THR A 135 -21.22 -4.43 10.66
C THR A 135 -19.86 -3.77 10.51
N VAL A 136 -19.75 -2.55 11.04
CA VAL A 136 -18.50 -1.79 11.01
C VAL A 136 -17.54 -2.34 12.07
N ASP A 137 -16.30 -2.60 11.67
CA ASP A 137 -15.24 -3.01 12.60
C ASP A 137 -14.89 -1.87 13.57
N LYS A 138 -15.23 -2.07 14.85
CA LYS A 138 -14.97 -1.12 15.95
C LYS A 138 -13.51 -1.09 16.40
N SER A 139 -12.68 -2.02 15.95
CA SER A 139 -11.25 -2.09 16.29
C SER A 139 -10.37 -1.17 15.43
N ILE A 140 -10.88 -0.67 14.30
CA ILE A 140 -10.21 0.32 13.44
C ILE A 140 -10.51 1.72 14.00
N HIS A 141 -9.66 2.73 13.79
CA HIS A 141 -9.98 4.09 14.22
C HIS A 141 -11.16 4.68 13.40
N PRO A 142 -12.14 5.40 14.00
CA PRO A 142 -13.34 5.89 13.30
C PRO A 142 -13.09 6.59 11.97
N PHE A 143 -12.02 7.38 11.88
CA PHE A 143 -11.63 8.11 10.66
C PHE A 143 -11.32 7.20 9.45
N PHE A 144 -10.88 5.96 9.69
CA PHE A 144 -10.51 5.00 8.66
C PHE A 144 -11.55 3.89 8.47
N ARG A 145 -12.69 3.95 9.17
CA ARG A 145 -13.77 2.96 9.02
C ARG A 145 -14.60 3.28 7.79
N VAL A 146 -15.11 2.24 7.13
CA VAL A 146 -16.24 2.37 6.21
C VAL A 146 -17.51 2.33 7.07
N CYS A 147 -18.27 3.41 7.06
CA CYS A 147 -19.61 3.45 7.62
C CYS A 147 -20.59 3.31 6.45
N PHE A 148 -21.62 2.50 6.63
CA PHE A 148 -22.77 2.53 5.73
C PHE A 148 -23.59 3.77 6.07
N GLN A 149 -23.51 4.80 5.24
CA GLN A 149 -24.40 5.96 5.31
C GLN A 149 -25.72 5.53 4.66
N GLY A 150 -26.72 5.18 5.46
CA GLY A 150 -28.06 4.91 4.96
C GLY A 150 -28.78 6.22 4.62
N ASP A 151 -29.33 6.31 3.41
CA ASP A 151 -30.48 7.16 3.07
C ASP A 151 -31.77 6.53 3.61
#